data_AF-A0A933RBY3-F1
#
_entry.id   AF-A0A933RBY3-F1
#
_cell.length_a   1.000
_cell.length_b   1.000
_cell.length_c   1.000
_cell.angle_alpha   90.00
_cell.angle_beta   90.00
_cell.angle_gamma   90.00
#
_symmetry.space_group_name_H-M   'P 1'
#
loop_
_entity.id
_entity.type
_entity.pdbx_description
1 polymer ?
#
loop_
_entity_poly.entity_id
_entity_poly.type
_entity_poly.pdbx_seq_one_letter_code
_entity_poly.pdbx_strand_id
1 'polypeptide(L)' 'MKAPSDAFDQWDPANISPLVAYLASADCVFNGECFLVQGGNVTMIESWARGAEVNRDAKWSVGELAEALKPLARPG' A
#
# COMPACT_ATOMS: atom_id res chain seq x y z
N MET A 1 -25.94 15.75 12.04
CA MET A 1 -27.12 15.26 11.30
C MET A 1 -27.02 13.75 11.30
N LYS A 2 -27.95 13.03 11.91
CA LYS A 2 -27.97 11.56 11.88
C LYS A 2 -28.42 11.15 10.48
N ALA A 3 -27.70 10.27 9.80
CA ALA A 3 -28.20 9.70 8.55
C ALA A 3 -29.60 9.09 8.80
N PRO A 4 -30.51 9.11 7.81
CA PRO A 4 -31.75 8.34 7.90
C PRO A 4 -31.43 6.90 8.34
N SER A 5 -32.29 6.29 9.16
CA SER A 5 -32.02 4.96 9.74
C SER A 5 -31.76 3.85 8.71
N ASP A 6 -32.14 4.08 7.45
CA ASP A 6 -31.96 3.16 6.32
C ASP A 6 -30.91 3.65 5.30
N ALA A 7 -30.16 4.70 5.61
CA ALA A 7 -29.08 5.17 4.74
C ALA A 7 -27.79 4.41 5.03
N PHE A 8 -27.03 4.13 3.98
CA PHE A 8 -25.71 3.50 4.09
C PHE A 8 -24.77 4.35 4.95
N ASP A 9 -24.32 3.78 6.08
CA ASP A 9 -23.28 4.40 6.91
C ASP A 9 -21.90 3.97 6.40
N GLN A 10 -21.26 4.87 5.65
CA GLN A 10 -19.91 4.65 5.10
C GLN A 10 -18.83 4.44 6.18
N TRP A 11 -19.10 4.83 7.43
CA TRP A 11 -18.17 4.71 8.55
C TRP A 11 -18.43 3.48 9.43
N ASP A 12 -19.46 2.68 9.12
CA ASP A 12 -19.71 1.44 9.83
C ASP A 12 -18.53 0.46 9.60
N PRO A 13 -17.86 -0.03 10.66
CA PRO A 13 -16.79 -1.01 10.52
C PRO A 13 -17.25 -2.33 9.88
N ALA A 14 -18.55 -2.64 9.89
CA ALA A 14 -19.09 -3.82 9.21
C ALA A 14 -18.77 -3.85 7.71
N ASN A 15 -18.60 -2.67 7.09
CA ASN A 15 -18.24 -2.53 5.68
C ASN A 15 -16.90 -3.18 5.30
N ILE A 16 -16.01 -3.44 6.26
CA ILE A 16 -14.69 -4.05 6.00
C ILE A 16 -14.80 -5.58 5.90
N SER A 17 -15.77 -6.18 6.60
CA SER A 17 -15.91 -7.63 6.77
C SER A 17 -16.06 -8.42 5.46
N PRO A 18 -16.81 -7.95 4.44
CA PRO A 18 -16.95 -8.69 3.19
C PRO A 18 -15.64 -8.95 2.46
N LEU A 19 -14.70 -7.98 2.44
CA LEU A 19 -13.39 -8.21 1.82
C LEU A 19 -12.61 -9.28 2.60
N VAL A 20 -12.63 -9.23 3.93
CA VAL A 20 -11.95 -10.22 4.77
C VAL A 20 -12.50 -11.63 4.53
N ALA A 21 -13.83 -11.76 4.45
CA ALA A 21 -14.48 -13.04 4.15
C ALA A 21 -14.12 -13.56 2.75
N TYR A 22 -14.06 -12.68 1.75
CA TYR A 22 -13.62 -13.05 0.41
C TYR A 22 -12.16 -13.53 0.39
N LEU A 23 -11.25 -12.80 1.03
CA LEU A 23 -9.82 -13.15 1.10
C LEU A 23 -9.56 -14.52 1.78
N ALA A 24 -10.45 -14.95 2.68
CA ALA A 24 -10.37 -16.25 3.35
C ALA A 24 -11.12 -17.37 2.62
N SER A 25 -11.83 -17.07 1.53
CA SER A 25 -12.62 -18.04 0.77
C SER A 25 -11.77 -18.82 -0.23
N ALA A 26 -12.29 -19.96 -0.70
CA ALA A 26 -11.67 -20.76 -1.76
C ALA A 26 -11.65 -20.05 -3.13
N ASP A 27 -12.46 -19.01 -3.30
CA ASP A 27 -12.56 -18.22 -4.54
C ASP A 27 -11.54 -17.06 -4.59
N CYS A 28 -10.73 -16.88 -3.54
CA CYS A 28 -9.71 -15.85 -3.50
C CYS A 28 -8.54 -16.21 -4.43
N VAL A 29 -8.23 -15.32 -5.37
CA VAL A 29 -7.08 -15.46 -6.28
C VAL A 29 -5.85 -14.65 -5.83
N PHE A 30 -5.99 -13.83 -4.79
CA PHE A 30 -4.95 -12.92 -4.32
C PHE A 30 -4.10 -13.57 -3.23
N ASN A 31 -2.80 -13.25 -3.21
CA ASN A 31 -1.86 -13.69 -2.19
C ASN A 31 -0.69 -12.70 -2.04
N GLY A 32 -0.63 -12.03 -0.88
CA GLY A 32 0.43 -11.07 -0.56
C GLY A 32 0.15 -9.62 -0.98
N GLU A 33 -0.95 -9.36 -1.68
CA GLU A 33 -1.43 -8.01 -1.97
C GLU A 33 -2.00 -7.32 -0.71
N CYS A 34 -1.94 -5.99 -0.71
CA CYS A 34 -2.49 -5.13 0.33
C CYS A 34 -3.70 -4.38 -0.20
N PHE A 35 -4.76 -4.25 0.60
CA PHE A 35 -5.98 -3.52 0.23
C PHE A 35 -6.32 -2.47 1.27
N LEU A 36 -6.71 -1.28 0.79
CA LEU A 36 -7.35 -0.23 1.57
C LEU A 36 -8.86 -0.33 1.35
N VAL A 37 -9.63 -0.33 2.45
CA VAL A 37 -11.09 -0.39 2.42
C VAL A 37 -11.69 0.74 3.23
N GLN A 38 -12.67 1.43 2.65
CA GLN A 38 -13.46 2.47 3.31
C GLN A 38 -14.88 2.46 2.76
N GLY A 39 -15.87 2.16 3.62
CA GLY A 39 -17.26 2.01 3.18
C GLY A 39 -17.36 1.01 2.04
N GLY A 40 -17.93 1.42 0.90
CA GLY A 40 -18.02 0.60 -0.31
C GLY A 40 -16.77 0.60 -1.22
N ASN A 41 -15.73 1.37 -0.90
CA ASN A 41 -14.53 1.47 -1.72
C ASN A 41 -13.49 0.42 -1.29
N VAL A 42 -12.99 -0.34 -2.27
CA VAL A 42 -11.87 -1.27 -2.11
C VAL A 42 -10.78 -0.88 -3.11
N THR A 43 -9.58 -0.62 -2.62
CA THR A 43 -8.44 -0.20 -3.43
C THR A 43 -7.26 -1.11 -3.15
N MET A 44 -6.72 -1.76 -4.18
CA MET A 44 -5.45 -2.47 -4.05
C MET A 44 -4.32 -1.45 -3.92
N ILE A 45 -3.50 -1.60 -2.88
CA ILE A 45 -2.32 -0.77 -2.66
C ILE A 45 -1.17 -1.38 -3.45
N GLU A 46 -0.74 -0.67 -4.48
CA GLU A 46 0.46 -1.03 -5.23
C GLU A 46 1.71 -0.77 -4.37
N SER A 47 2.55 -1.80 -4.23
CA SER A 47 3.74 -1.76 -3.39
C SER A 47 4.85 -0.85 -3.95
N TRP A 48 5.81 -0.50 -3.10
CA TRP A 48 7.00 0.25 -3.48
C TRP A 48 7.82 -0.51 -4.53
N ALA A 49 7.77 -0.06 -5.78
CA ALA A 49 8.59 -0.61 -6.84
C ALA A 49 10.08 -0.34 -6.57
N ARG A 50 10.95 -1.23 -7.06
CA ARG A 50 12.40 -0.95 -7.06
C ARG A 50 12.66 0.33 -7.85
N GLY A 51 13.32 1.28 -7.20
CA GLY A 51 13.78 2.51 -7.83
C GLY A 51 15.13 2.34 -8.52
N ALA A 52 15.70 3.47 -8.95
CA ALA A 52 17.09 3.53 -9.37
C ALA A 52 18.02 3.17 -8.20
N GLU A 53 19.14 2.50 -8.51
CA GLU A 53 20.07 1.97 -7.52
C GLU A 53 21.51 2.35 -7.82
N VAL A 54 22.33 2.39 -6.78
CA VAL A 54 23.79 2.40 -6.89
C VAL A 54 24.34 1.17 -6.20
N ASN A 55 25.31 0.51 -6.85
CA ASN A 55 25.90 -0.74 -6.38
C ASN A 55 27.43 -0.64 -6.34
N ARG A 56 28.03 -1.47 -5.47
CA ARG A 56 29.48 -1.67 -5.35
C ARG A 56 29.74 -2.99 -4.64
N ASP A 57 30.79 -3.70 -5.03
CA ASP A 57 31.24 -4.93 -4.36
C ASP A 57 32.19 -4.64 -3.19
N ALA A 58 31.82 -3.68 -2.33
CA ALA A 58 32.56 -3.32 -1.13
C ALA A 58 31.72 -2.43 -0.21
N LYS A 59 31.98 -2.48 1.11
CA LYS A 59 31.33 -1.62 2.10
C LYS A 59 31.58 -0.14 1.79
N TRP A 60 30.52 0.66 1.76
CA TRP A 60 30.63 2.12 1.59
C TRP A 60 31.18 2.81 2.84
N SER A 61 32.03 3.82 2.64
CA SER A 61 32.16 4.92 3.61
C SER A 61 31.03 5.93 3.42
N VAL A 62 30.82 6.79 4.42
CA VAL A 62 29.77 7.82 4.37
C VAL A 62 29.97 8.79 3.21
N GLY A 63 31.21 9.22 2.95
CA GLY A 63 31.52 10.15 1.86
C GLY A 63 31.28 9.54 0.49
N GLU A 64 31.74 8.30 0.27
CA GLU A 64 31.52 7.59 -0.99
C GLU A 64 30.02 7.36 -1.26
N LEU A 65 29.25 7.00 -0.22
CA LEU A 65 27.82 6.80 -0.36
C LEU A 65 27.10 8.12 -0.68
N ALA A 66 27.48 9.21 -0.03
CA ALA A 66 26.89 10.52 -0.28
C ALA A 66 27.07 10.96 -1.74
N GLU A 67 28.27 10.73 -2.31
CA GLU A 67 28.54 10.99 -3.72
C GLU A 67 27.73 10.05 -4.64
N ALA A 68 27.71 8.76 -4.34
CA ALA A 68 26.99 7.77 -5.14
C ALA A 68 25.47 8.01 -5.15
N LEU A 69 24.88 8.55 -4.09
CA LEU A 69 23.45 8.82 -4.01
C LEU A 69 23.00 10.08 -4.77
N LYS A 70 23.91 10.99 -5.18
CA LYS A 70 23.56 12.25 -5.88
C LYS A 70 22.66 12.05 -7.10
N PRO A 71 22.91 11.07 -8.00
CA PRO A 71 22.06 10.84 -9.18
C PRO A 71 20.66 10.31 -8.84
N LEU A 72 20.44 9.78 -7.63
CA LEU A 72 19.15 9.27 -7.18
C LEU A 72 18.26 10.36 -6.59
N ALA A 73 18.79 11.55 -6.32
CA ALA A 73 18.03 12.68 -5.81
C ALA A 73 16.99 13.13 -6.86
N ARG A 74 15.71 13.09 -6.48
CA ARG A 74 14.64 13.65 -7.31
C ARG A 74 14.58 15.17 -7.11
N PRO A 75 14.32 15.96 -8.16
CA PRO A 75 14.00 17.37 -7.98
C PRO A 75 12.76 17.48 -7.09
N GLY A 76 12.83 18.38 -6.11
CA GLY A 76 11.74 18.69 -5.19
C GLY A 76 10.64 19.53 -5.83
#